data_AF-X1NGK2-F1
#
_entry.id   AF-X1NGK2-F1
#
_cell.length_a   1.000
_cell.length_b   1.000
_cell.length_c   1.000
_cell.angle_alpha   90.00
_cell.angle_beta   90.00
_cell.angle_gamma   90.00
#
_symmetry.space_group_name_H-M   'P 1'
#
loop_
_entity.id
_entity.type
_entity.pdbx_description
1 polymer ?
#
loop_
_entity_poly.entity_id
_entity_poly.type
_entity_poly.pdbx_seq_one_letter_code
_entity_poly.pdbx_strand_id
1 'polypeptide(L)' 'MPKYKCQNCGAIFYGWGSERICKKCGGELEPVPENTTNKK' A
#
# COMPACT_ATOMS: atom_id res chain seq x y z
N MET A 1 -8.03 -7.02 -3.14
CA MET A 1 -7.92 -5.72 -3.83
C MET A 1 -6.53 -5.17 -3.49
N PRO A 2 -5.66 -4.85 -4.46
CA PRO A 2 -4.26 -4.54 -4.16
C PRO A 2 -4.18 -3.36 -3.19
N LYS A 3 -3.46 -3.60 -2.09
CA LYS A 3 -3.31 -2.68 -0.98
C LYS A 3 -1.91 -2.11 -1.04
N TYR A 4 -1.77 -0.82 -0.80
CA TYR A 4 -0.50 -0.13 -0.75
C TYR A 4 -0.39 0.63 0.56
N LYS A 5 0.82 0.69 1.12
CA LYS A 5 1.11 1.44 2.33
C LYS A 5 2.26 2.40 2.06
N CYS A 6 2.09 3.65 2.46
CA CYS A 6 3.18 4.61 2.44
C CYS A 6 4.20 4.28 3.52
N GLN A 7 5.48 4.14 3.16
CA GLN A 7 6.54 3.92 4.15
C GLN A 7 6.78 5.11 5.07
N ASN A 8 6.46 6.33 4.60
CA ASN A 8 6.77 7.56 5.33
C ASN A 8 5.66 7.95 6.32
N CYS A 9 4.41 8.05 5.86
CA CYS A 9 3.27 8.43 6.71
C CYS A 9 2.40 7.26 7.18
N GLY A 10 2.62 6.04 6.68
CA GLY A 10 1.81 4.86 7.04
C GLY A 10 0.42 4.81 6.42
N ALA A 11 0.03 5.79 5.58
CA ALA A 11 -1.28 5.81 4.93
C ALA A 11 -1.51 4.59 4.02
N ILE A 12 -2.71 4.05 4.06
CA ILE A 12 -3.11 2.87 3.30
C ILE A 12 -4.01 3.28 2.12
N PHE A 13 -3.68 2.79 0.93
CA PHE A 13 -4.42 3.02 -0.31
C PHE A 13 -4.84 1.69 -0.91
N TYR A 14 -6.00 1.69 -1.56
CA TYR A 14 -6.57 0.51 -2.21
C TYR A 14 -6.84 0.87 -3.68
N GLY A 15 -6.22 0.17 -4.63
CA GLY A 15 -6.41 0.46 -6.05
C GLY A 15 -5.32 -0.11 -6.95
N TRP A 16 -5.62 -0.32 -8.23
CA TRP A 16 -4.71 -0.88 -9.22
C TRP A 16 -3.89 0.21 -9.93
N GLY A 17 -3.32 1.13 -9.15
CA GLY A 17 -2.57 2.26 -9.69
C GLY A 17 -1.09 1.93 -9.90
N SER A 18 -0.54 2.29 -11.06
CA SER A 18 0.90 2.22 -11.36
C SER A 18 1.72 3.24 -10.57
N GLU A 19 1.06 4.31 -10.09
CA GLU A 19 1.68 5.44 -9.42
C GLU A 19 1.91 5.10 -7.93
N ARG A 20 3.16 4.79 -7.58
CA ARG A 20 3.58 4.40 -6.22
C ARG A 20 4.01 5.59 -5.36
N ILE A 21 3.33 6.73 -5.47
CA ILE A 21 3.66 7.94 -4.71
C ILE A 21 2.50 8.34 -3.81
N CYS A 22 2.79 8.55 -2.54
CA CYS A 22 1.81 8.99 -1.56
C CYS A 22 1.44 10.45 -1.79
N LYS A 23 0.19 10.72 -2.16
CA LYS A 23 -0.31 12.09 -2.36
C LYS A 23 -0.32 12.97 -1.10
N LYS A 24 -0.12 12.39 0.09
CA LYS A 24 -0.11 13.13 1.36
C LYS A 24 1.27 13.66 1.75
N CYS A 25 2.31 12.86 1.54
CA CYS A 25 3.67 13.20 2.00
C CYS A 25 4.75 13.04 0.92
N GLY A 26 4.37 12.64 -0.30
CA GLY A 26 5.31 12.36 -1.39
C GLY A 26 6.14 11.07 -1.20
N GLY A 27 5.95 10.35 -0.10
CA GLY A 27 6.70 9.10 0.16
C GLY A 27 6.29 7.95 -0.76
N GLU A 28 7.19 6.98 -0.94
CA GLU A 28 6.92 5.80 -1.77
C GLU A 28 5.83 4.90 -1.15
N LEU A 29 4.96 4.38 -2.02
CA LEU A 29 3.91 3.43 -1.69
C LEU A 29 4.39 2.01 -2.01
N GLU A 30 4.51 1.19 -0.99
CA GLU A 30 4.81 -0.23 -1.17
C GLU A 30 3.53 -1.06 -1.22
N PRO A 31 3.45 -2.06 -2.13
CA PRO A 31 2.36 -3.00 -2.12
C PRO A 31 2.40 -3.80 -0.81
N VAL A 32 1.30 -3.75 -0.06
CA VAL A 32 1.06 -4.64 1.06
C VAL A 32 0.54 -5.93 0.44
N PRO A 33 1.33 -7.02 0.45
CA PRO A 33 0.81 -8.30 0.03
C PRO A 33 -0.42 -8.61 0.88
N GLU A 34 -1.54 -8.92 0.24
CA GLU A 34 -2.61 -9.68 0.87
C GLU A 34 -2.04 -11.07 1.14
N ASN A 35 -1.17 -11.19 2.16
CA ASN A 35 -1.02 -12.46 2.83
C ASN A 35 -2.39 -12.69 3.46
N THR A 36 -3.24 -13.43 2.75
CA THR A 36 -4.08 -14.43 3.37
C THR A 36 -3.19 -15.15 4.36
N THR A 37 -3.21 -14.68 5.61
CA THR A 37 -2.94 -15.51 6.77
C THR A 37 -3.81 -16.73 6.55
N ASN A 38 -3.18 -17.78 6.01
CA ASN A 38 -3.65 -19.13 6.07
C ASN A 38 -3.83 -19.38 7.57
N LYS A 39 -5.06 -19.17 8.04
CA LYS A 39 -5.53 -19.69 9.31
C LYS A 39 -5.32 -21.20 9.24
N LYS A 40 -4.32 -21.74 9.93
CA LYS A 40 -4.52 -22.83 10.89
C LYS A 40 -3.25 -23.13 11.67
#